data_AF-A0A101GQS1-F1
#
_entry.id   AF-A0A101GQS1-F1
#
_cell.length_a   1.000
_cell.length_b   1.000
_cell.length_c   1.000
_cell.angle_alpha   90.00
_cell.angle_beta   90.00
_cell.angle_gamma   90.00
#
_symmetry.space_group_name_H-M   'P 1'
#
loop_
_entity.id
_entity.type
_entity.pdbx_description
1 polymer ?
#
loop_
_entity_poly.entity_id
_entity_poly.type
_entity_poly.pdbx_seq_one_letter_code
_entity_poly.pdbx_strand_id
1 'polypeptide(L)'
;MKTMMSLLTSVEKEFIPHWHPLLGEGILKVTDIISSPYPGASVIPDRCRVTFGRRLLVNGTKEGVLKQIKLIIRGVTAFEPRLKAEVFLAVDSAKCYTGEVIKAERFAPGWVSGGHPFVQKALPCPGSAGLSQGVSHYSFCTNGSYNAGEAGVPTVGFGHSLGEFAHVVEGYIEIDQLVAAWDRFFPRGETSDIEDRYEPNDGEGGGPGSVLVLRGGETHEARGITFCRVIDAFCPARDDFR
;
A
#
# COMPACT_ATOMS: atom_id res chain seq x y z
N MET A 1 -17.48 -10.46 22.20
CA MET A 1 -16.40 -9.47 22.47
C MET A 1 -15.21 -10.05 23.24
N LYS A 2 -15.41 -10.77 24.36
CA LYS A 2 -14.29 -11.39 25.11
C LYS A 2 -13.42 -12.34 24.27
N THR A 3 -14.05 -13.13 23.38
CA THR A 3 -13.35 -14.04 22.45
C THR A 3 -12.47 -13.32 21.42
N MET A 4 -12.90 -12.15 20.92
CA MET A 4 -12.09 -11.33 20.01
C MET A 4 -10.82 -10.79 20.69
N MET A 5 -10.89 -10.45 21.98
CA MET A 5 -9.69 -9.99 22.71
C MET A 5 -8.61 -11.08 22.75
N SER A 6 -8.99 -12.35 22.95
CA SER A 6 -8.06 -13.47 22.90
C SER A 6 -7.41 -13.59 21.53
N LEU A 7 -8.20 -13.47 20.46
CA LEU A 7 -7.67 -13.51 19.09
C LEU A 7 -6.70 -12.35 18.81
N LEU A 8 -7.05 -11.12 19.17
CA LEU A 8 -6.18 -9.96 18.96
C LEU A 8 -4.88 -10.06 19.78
N THR A 9 -4.98 -10.56 21.02
CA THR A 9 -3.80 -10.80 21.85
C THR A 9 -2.87 -11.83 21.21
N SER A 10 -3.42 -12.91 20.66
CA SER A 10 -2.63 -13.92 19.93
C SER A 10 -2.06 -13.37 18.64
N VAL A 11 -2.81 -12.56 17.88
CA VAL A 11 -2.28 -11.90 16.67
C VAL A 11 -1.09 -11.01 17.02
N GLU A 12 -1.17 -10.19 18.07
CA GLU A 12 -0.07 -9.31 18.47
C GLU A 12 1.18 -10.09 18.94
N LYS A 13 1.00 -11.25 19.57
CA LYS A 13 2.10 -12.07 20.11
C LYS A 13 2.72 -13.03 19.10
N GLU A 14 1.91 -13.60 18.21
CA GLU A 14 2.29 -14.72 17.35
C GLU A 14 2.52 -14.29 15.90
N PHE A 15 2.07 -13.10 15.50
CA PHE A 15 2.37 -12.56 14.18
C PHE A 15 3.85 -12.18 14.08
N ILE A 16 4.52 -12.82 13.13
CA ILE A 16 5.93 -12.57 12.82
C ILE A 16 5.97 -11.83 11.48
N PRO A 17 6.35 -10.54 11.47
CA PRO A 17 6.49 -9.79 10.23
C PRO A 17 7.64 -10.33 9.39
N HIS A 18 7.48 -10.23 8.07
CA HIS A 18 8.56 -10.52 7.14
C HIS A 18 9.55 -9.35 7.14
N TRP A 19 10.80 -9.59 6.75
CA TRP A 19 11.82 -8.56 6.64
C TRP A 19 12.45 -8.57 5.25
N HIS A 20 12.81 -7.39 4.75
CA HIS A 20 13.52 -7.22 3.48
C HIS A 20 14.69 -6.23 3.65
N PRO A 21 15.88 -6.52 3.09
CA PRO A 21 17.07 -5.68 3.27
C PRO A 21 16.89 -4.19 2.94
N LEU A 22 16.15 -3.89 1.88
CA LEU A 22 15.88 -2.52 1.46
C LEU A 22 14.62 -1.92 2.08
N LEU A 23 13.57 -2.72 2.31
CA LEU A 23 12.24 -2.19 2.65
C LEU A 23 11.97 -2.24 4.17
N GLY A 24 12.86 -2.90 4.91
CA GLY A 24 12.74 -3.11 6.35
C GLY A 24 11.71 -4.18 6.70
N GLU A 25 11.16 -4.04 7.90
CA GLU A 25 10.18 -4.94 8.48
C GLU A 25 8.77 -4.64 7.93
N GLY A 26 8.03 -5.68 7.57
CA GLY A 26 6.60 -5.58 7.30
C GLY A 26 5.85 -5.20 8.56
N ILE A 27 4.70 -4.53 8.42
CA ILE A 27 3.88 -4.15 9.57
C ILE A 27 2.49 -4.76 9.45
N LEU A 28 1.88 -5.06 10.59
CA LEU A 28 0.47 -5.35 10.74
C LEU A 28 -0.05 -4.47 11.87
N LYS A 29 -0.98 -3.57 11.57
CA LYS A 29 -1.54 -2.62 12.55
C LYS A 29 -3.05 -2.66 12.51
N VAL A 30 -3.69 -2.75 13.66
CA VAL A 30 -5.14 -2.58 13.77
C VAL A 30 -5.49 -1.14 13.38
N THR A 31 -6.46 -1.00 12.49
CA THR A 31 -6.95 0.30 11.99
C THR A 31 -8.35 0.59 12.49
N ASP A 32 -9.21 -0.43 12.54
CA ASP A 32 -10.60 -0.32 12.97
C ASP A 32 -11.01 -1.57 13.77
N ILE A 33 -11.77 -1.39 14.85
CA ILE A 33 -12.47 -2.46 15.59
C ILE A 33 -13.93 -2.07 15.72
N ILE A 34 -14.82 -2.81 15.07
CA ILE A 34 -16.25 -2.47 14.98
C ILE A 34 -17.08 -3.66 15.47
N SER A 35 -17.87 -3.45 16.51
CA SER A 35 -18.88 -4.41 16.96
C SER A 35 -20.14 -4.33 16.09
N SER A 36 -20.97 -5.37 16.06
CA SER A 36 -22.28 -5.32 15.41
C SER A 36 -23.35 -5.86 16.36
N PRO A 37 -24.50 -5.19 16.50
CA PRO A 37 -24.86 -3.92 15.85
C PRO A 37 -24.05 -2.72 16.38
N TYR A 38 -23.85 -1.71 15.52
CA TYR A 38 -23.19 -0.43 15.84
C TYR A 38 -23.92 0.73 15.13
N PRO A 39 -24.15 1.88 15.79
CA PRO A 39 -23.85 2.17 17.19
C PRO A 39 -24.67 1.30 18.15
N GLY A 40 -24.15 1.06 19.36
CA GLY A 40 -24.81 0.19 20.33
C GLY A 40 -26.11 0.80 20.86
N ALA A 41 -27.19 0.00 20.87
CA ALA A 41 -28.52 0.43 21.33
C ALA A 41 -29.06 -0.51 22.43
N SER A 42 -28.32 -0.62 23.55
CA SER A 42 -28.64 -1.52 24.68
C SER A 42 -28.75 -3.01 24.31
N VAL A 43 -28.00 -3.43 23.28
CA VAL A 43 -27.91 -4.82 22.80
C VAL A 43 -26.47 -5.31 22.95
N ILE A 44 -26.29 -6.55 23.41
CA ILE A 44 -24.98 -7.20 23.45
C ILE A 44 -24.57 -7.55 22.00
N PRO A 45 -23.43 -7.05 21.50
CA PRO A 45 -22.99 -7.36 20.14
C PRO A 45 -22.72 -8.85 19.93
N ASP A 46 -23.20 -9.37 18.81
CA ASP A 46 -23.00 -10.75 18.38
C ASP A 46 -21.85 -10.89 17.36
N ARG A 47 -21.32 -9.77 16.86
CA ARG A 47 -20.23 -9.77 15.89
C ARG A 47 -19.19 -8.72 16.23
N CYS A 48 -17.95 -9.00 15.82
CA CYS A 48 -16.85 -8.05 15.84
C CYS A 48 -16.03 -8.21 14.57
N ARG A 49 -15.77 -7.10 13.89
CA ARG A 49 -14.87 -7.01 12.73
C ARG A 49 -13.66 -6.19 13.13
N VAL A 50 -12.48 -6.72 12.84
CA VAL A 50 -11.22 -6.02 13.03
C VAL A 50 -10.53 -5.89 11.69
N THR A 51 -10.16 -4.66 11.35
CA THR A 51 -9.46 -4.35 10.11
C THR A 51 -7.99 -4.09 10.41
N PHE A 52 -7.10 -4.78 9.70
CA PHE A 52 -5.68 -4.58 9.80
C PHE A 52 -5.12 -3.89 8.55
N GLY A 53 -4.36 -2.82 8.77
CA GLY A 53 -3.44 -2.28 7.79
C GLY A 53 -2.17 -3.13 7.77
N ARG A 54 -1.81 -3.68 6.60
CA ARG A 54 -0.58 -4.46 6.44
C ARG A 54 0.30 -3.82 5.37
N ARG A 55 1.60 -3.65 5.66
CA ARG A 55 2.58 -3.31 4.62
C ARG A 55 3.12 -4.59 4.02
N LEU A 56 2.92 -4.76 2.72
CA LEU A 56 3.43 -5.90 1.98
C LEU A 56 4.85 -5.63 1.51
N LEU A 57 5.68 -6.68 1.56
CA LEU A 57 7.01 -6.69 0.98
C LEU A 57 6.96 -7.41 -0.38
N VAL A 58 8.08 -7.41 -1.09
CA VAL A 58 8.22 -8.12 -2.36
C VAL A 58 7.85 -9.61 -2.23
N ASN A 59 7.31 -10.17 -3.31
CA ASN A 59 6.86 -11.58 -3.39
C ASN A 59 5.72 -11.95 -2.42
N GLY A 60 5.09 -10.97 -1.77
CA GLY A 60 3.89 -11.21 -0.98
C GLY A 60 2.73 -11.66 -1.87
N THR A 61 2.06 -12.76 -1.50
CA THR A 61 0.85 -13.24 -2.17
C THR A 61 -0.39 -13.07 -1.29
N LYS A 62 -1.57 -13.04 -1.91
CA LYS A 62 -2.86 -12.95 -1.19
C LYS A 62 -3.00 -14.09 -0.18
N GLU A 63 -2.64 -15.30 -0.58
CA GLU A 63 -2.67 -16.50 0.25
C GLU A 63 -1.67 -16.39 1.39
N GLY A 64 -0.45 -15.93 1.10
CA GLY A 64 0.61 -15.74 2.08
C GLY A 64 0.22 -14.72 3.15
N VAL A 65 -0.47 -13.64 2.74
CA VAL A 65 -0.98 -12.62 3.64
C VAL A 65 -1.98 -13.20 4.65
N LEU A 66 -2.88 -14.07 4.20
CA LEU A 66 -3.89 -14.68 5.06
C LEU A 66 -3.37 -15.87 5.86
N LYS A 67 -2.34 -16.57 5.38
CA LYS A 67 -1.86 -17.85 5.93
C LYS A 67 -1.54 -17.78 7.42
N GLN A 68 -0.76 -16.79 7.84
CA GLN A 68 -0.33 -16.67 9.25
C GLN A 68 -1.51 -16.35 10.17
N ILE A 69 -2.40 -15.44 9.76
CA ILE A 69 -3.61 -15.12 10.54
C ILE A 69 -4.54 -16.34 10.63
N LYS A 70 -4.69 -17.11 9.55
CA LYS A 70 -5.45 -18.38 9.57
C LYS A 70 -4.87 -19.39 10.55
N LEU A 71 -3.53 -19.49 10.65
CA LEU A 71 -2.88 -20.38 11.62
C LEU A 71 -3.14 -19.92 13.05
N ILE A 72 -3.01 -18.62 13.33
CA ILE A 72 -3.30 -18.04 14.64
C ILE A 72 -4.77 -18.27 15.02
N ILE A 73 -5.71 -18.01 14.11
CA ILE A 73 -7.14 -18.28 14.33
C ILE A 73 -7.37 -19.74 14.70
N ARG A 74 -6.76 -20.69 13.98
CA ARG A 74 -6.86 -22.13 14.30
C ARG A 74 -6.32 -22.45 15.68
N GLY A 75 -5.16 -21.88 16.05
CA GLY A 75 -4.57 -22.03 17.38
C GLY A 75 -5.51 -21.53 18.48
N VAL A 76 -6.09 -20.34 18.31
CA VAL A 76 -7.03 -19.75 19.28
C VAL A 76 -8.33 -20.54 19.38
N THR A 77 -8.87 -20.97 18.24
CA THR A 77 -10.13 -21.74 18.20
C THR A 77 -9.99 -23.09 18.90
N ALA A 78 -8.79 -23.68 18.93
CA ALA A 78 -8.54 -24.94 19.62
C ALA A 78 -8.71 -24.85 21.15
N PHE A 79 -8.45 -23.70 21.76
CA PHE A 79 -8.60 -23.49 23.22
C PHE A 79 -9.77 -22.57 23.62
N GLU A 80 -10.35 -21.83 22.66
CA GLU A 80 -11.58 -21.05 22.85
C GLU A 80 -12.63 -21.50 21.80
N PRO A 81 -13.35 -22.61 22.02
CA PRO A 81 -14.29 -23.18 21.05
C PRO A 81 -15.47 -22.26 20.71
N ARG A 82 -15.73 -21.22 21.52
CA ARG A 82 -16.78 -20.22 21.24
C ARG A 82 -16.33 -19.17 20.22
N LEU A 83 -15.02 -19.08 19.94
CA LEU A 83 -14.51 -18.24 18.87
C LEU A 83 -14.79 -18.92 17.54
N LYS A 84 -15.68 -18.33 16.76
CA LYS A 84 -15.76 -18.60 15.32
C LYS A 84 -15.13 -17.39 14.67
N ALA A 85 -14.09 -17.58 13.88
CA ALA A 85 -13.42 -16.47 13.21
C ALA A 85 -12.99 -16.87 11.80
N GLU A 86 -13.09 -15.93 10.88
CA GLU A 86 -12.59 -16.00 9.52
C GLU A 86 -11.72 -14.78 9.23
N VAL A 87 -10.86 -14.91 8.22
CA VAL A 87 -10.00 -13.83 7.76
C VAL A 87 -9.99 -13.80 6.25
N PHE A 88 -10.16 -12.61 5.69
CA PHE A 88 -10.22 -12.36 4.25
C PHE A 88 -9.55 -11.03 3.91
N LEU A 89 -9.26 -10.82 2.63
CA LEU A 89 -8.78 -9.54 2.17
C LEU A 89 -9.94 -8.55 2.14
N ALA A 90 -9.74 -7.36 2.69
CA ALA A 90 -10.76 -6.33 2.65
C ALA A 90 -11.13 -6.03 1.19
N VAL A 91 -12.42 -5.91 0.91
CA VAL A 91 -12.89 -5.53 -0.43
C VAL A 91 -13.46 -4.13 -0.36
N ASP A 92 -13.04 -3.29 -1.29
CA ASP A 92 -13.59 -1.95 -1.45
C ASP A 92 -14.40 -1.85 -2.74
N SER A 93 -15.34 -0.93 -2.76
CA SER A 93 -16.12 -0.63 -3.95
C SER A 93 -16.40 0.86 -4.03
N ALA A 94 -16.21 1.43 -5.22
CA ALA A 94 -16.48 2.83 -5.50
C ALA A 94 -17.38 2.96 -6.72
N LYS A 95 -18.30 3.92 -6.68
CA LYS A 95 -19.13 4.27 -7.83
C LYS A 95 -18.37 5.28 -8.70
N CYS A 96 -18.12 4.93 -9.95
CA CYS A 96 -17.51 5.81 -10.93
C CYS A 96 -18.49 6.93 -11.33
N TYR A 97 -17.95 8.01 -11.91
CA TYR A 97 -18.76 9.12 -12.44
C TYR A 97 -19.73 8.66 -13.55
N THR A 98 -19.42 7.54 -14.23
CA THR A 98 -20.26 6.89 -15.24
C THR A 98 -21.45 6.14 -14.66
N GLY A 99 -21.50 5.95 -13.34
CA GLY A 99 -22.51 5.14 -12.65
C GLY A 99 -22.11 3.68 -12.41
N GLU A 100 -21.07 3.20 -13.10
CA GLU A 100 -20.51 1.87 -12.90
C GLU A 100 -19.89 1.69 -11.51
N VAL A 101 -19.93 0.48 -10.96
CA VAL A 101 -19.32 0.17 -9.66
C VAL A 101 -18.05 -0.63 -9.90
N ILE A 102 -16.91 -0.06 -9.53
CA ILE A 102 -15.65 -0.79 -9.44
C ILE A 102 -15.55 -1.44 -8.08
N LYS A 103 -15.05 -2.68 -8.04
CA LYS A 103 -14.83 -3.46 -6.82
C LYS A 103 -13.48 -4.12 -6.90
N ALA A 104 -12.68 -3.98 -5.86
CA ALA A 104 -11.34 -4.56 -5.80
C ALA A 104 -11.01 -5.03 -4.40
N GLU A 105 -10.30 -6.15 -4.31
CA GLU A 105 -9.61 -6.52 -3.08
C GLU A 105 -8.52 -5.49 -2.80
N ARG A 106 -8.43 -5.06 -1.54
CA ARG A 106 -7.41 -4.12 -1.08
C ARG A 106 -6.11 -4.87 -0.87
N PHE A 107 -5.45 -5.18 -1.98
CA PHE A 107 -4.16 -5.84 -2.02
C PHE A 107 -3.22 -5.02 -2.89
N ALA A 108 -2.19 -4.45 -2.27
CA ALA A 108 -1.17 -3.64 -2.94
C ALA A 108 0.19 -4.33 -2.76
N PRO A 109 0.69 -5.07 -3.76
CA PRO A 109 1.94 -5.81 -3.61
C PRO A 109 3.13 -4.87 -3.42
N GLY A 110 4.10 -5.34 -2.62
CA GLY A 110 5.39 -4.67 -2.48
C GLY A 110 6.24 -4.88 -3.73
N TRP A 111 7.01 -3.87 -4.11
CA TRP A 111 7.79 -3.86 -5.35
C TRP A 111 9.17 -3.24 -5.11
N VAL A 112 10.15 -3.69 -5.89
CA VAL A 112 11.51 -3.12 -5.95
C VAL A 112 11.95 -3.16 -7.41
N SER A 113 12.32 -2.01 -7.97
CA SER A 113 12.78 -1.90 -9.36
C SER A 113 14.20 -1.35 -9.49
N GLY A 114 14.91 -1.14 -8.38
CA GLY A 114 16.21 -0.44 -8.35
C GLY A 114 17.27 -1.01 -9.30
N GLY A 115 17.32 -2.33 -9.49
CA GLY A 115 18.28 -2.99 -10.39
C GLY A 115 17.92 -2.95 -11.88
N HIS A 116 16.75 -2.43 -12.26
CA HIS A 116 16.30 -2.46 -13.65
C HIS A 116 17.03 -1.39 -14.50
N PRO A 117 17.48 -1.68 -15.74
CA PRO A 117 18.18 -0.72 -16.60
C PRO A 117 17.43 0.61 -16.81
N PHE A 118 16.10 0.54 -16.97
CA PHE A 118 15.23 1.74 -17.00
C PHE A 118 15.43 2.63 -15.77
N VAL A 119 15.45 2.05 -14.56
CA VAL A 119 15.60 2.81 -13.31
C VAL A 119 16.98 3.42 -13.25
N GLN A 120 18.03 2.67 -13.60
CA GLN A 120 19.41 3.17 -13.64
C GLN A 120 19.59 4.34 -14.63
N LYS A 121 18.96 4.27 -15.81
CA LYS A 121 18.95 5.38 -16.78
C LYS A 121 18.17 6.60 -16.29
N ALA A 122 17.16 6.41 -15.44
CA ALA A 122 16.37 7.49 -14.88
C ALA A 122 17.08 8.22 -13.73
N LEU A 123 18.11 7.63 -13.12
CA LEU A 123 18.84 8.26 -12.01
C LEU A 123 19.55 9.54 -12.45
N PRO A 124 19.68 10.53 -11.55
CA PRO A 124 20.44 11.73 -11.85
C PRO A 124 21.90 11.38 -12.14
N CYS A 125 22.46 12.06 -13.15
CA CYS A 125 23.89 12.01 -13.39
C CYS A 125 24.60 12.66 -12.18
N PRO A 126 25.67 12.05 -11.63
CA PRO A 126 26.42 12.64 -10.54
C PRO A 126 26.82 14.09 -10.88
N GLY A 127 26.43 15.06 -10.04
CA GLY A 127 26.75 16.49 -10.24
C GLY A 127 25.65 17.34 -10.89
N SER A 128 24.48 16.78 -11.22
CA SER A 128 23.32 17.57 -11.65
C SER A 128 22.62 18.26 -10.47
N ALA A 129 22.44 19.58 -10.60
CA ALA A 129 21.78 20.54 -9.68
C ALA A 129 21.17 19.98 -8.37
N GLY A 130 21.91 20.14 -7.25
CA GLY A 130 21.34 20.26 -5.89
C GLY A 130 20.67 19.03 -5.25
N LEU A 131 20.42 17.96 -6.00
CA LEU A 131 19.75 16.75 -5.51
C LEU A 131 20.80 15.64 -5.30
N SER A 132 21.50 15.69 -4.17
CA SER A 132 22.56 14.74 -3.80
C SER A 132 22.05 13.38 -3.30
N GLN A 133 20.73 13.15 -3.30
CA GLN A 133 20.17 11.92 -2.74
C GLN A 133 20.30 10.76 -3.72
N GLY A 134 20.97 9.71 -3.27
CA GLY A 134 21.01 8.42 -3.97
C GLY A 134 19.63 7.75 -4.01
N VAL A 135 19.55 6.62 -4.70
CA VAL A 135 18.32 5.82 -4.78
C VAL A 135 17.90 5.35 -3.40
N SER A 136 16.64 5.59 -3.05
CA SER A 136 16.01 5.11 -1.82
C SER A 136 14.68 4.40 -2.15
N HIS A 137 13.83 4.21 -1.15
CA HIS A 137 12.52 3.57 -1.28
C HIS A 137 11.42 4.44 -0.66
N TYR A 138 10.18 4.24 -1.10
CA TYR A 138 9.01 4.82 -0.44
C TYR A 138 8.65 4.03 0.83
N SER A 139 8.26 4.74 1.88
CA SER A 139 7.70 4.15 3.10
C SER A 139 6.17 3.99 3.04
N PHE A 140 5.53 4.51 1.99
CA PHE A 140 4.08 4.53 1.77
C PHE A 140 3.69 3.96 0.40
N CYS A 141 2.39 3.71 0.23
CA CYS A 141 1.85 3.14 -1.01
C CYS A 141 1.84 4.17 -2.15
N THR A 142 2.10 3.70 -3.35
CA THR A 142 2.03 4.48 -4.59
C THR A 142 1.43 3.61 -5.70
N ASN A 143 1.14 4.18 -6.86
CA ASN A 143 0.69 3.40 -8.03
C ASN A 143 1.75 2.38 -8.51
N GLY A 144 2.99 2.46 -8.02
CA GLY A 144 4.00 1.43 -8.27
C GLY A 144 3.59 0.04 -7.80
N SER A 145 2.68 -0.08 -6.81
CA SER A 145 2.12 -1.38 -6.43
C SER A 145 1.36 -2.04 -7.56
N TYR A 146 0.68 -1.27 -8.42
CA TYR A 146 0.09 -1.83 -9.63
C TYR A 146 1.15 -1.97 -10.73
N ASN A 147 1.82 -0.88 -11.11
CA ASN A 147 2.72 -0.88 -12.26
C ASN A 147 3.86 -1.90 -12.11
N ALA A 148 4.67 -1.79 -11.05
CA ALA A 148 5.79 -2.69 -10.83
C ALA A 148 5.37 -3.98 -10.11
N GLY A 149 4.45 -3.89 -9.15
CA GLY A 149 4.07 -5.02 -8.31
C GLY A 149 3.11 -6.02 -8.99
N GLU A 150 2.30 -5.58 -9.96
CA GLU A 150 1.31 -6.42 -10.63
C GLU A 150 1.54 -6.51 -12.14
N ALA A 151 1.72 -5.37 -12.82
CA ALA A 151 1.88 -5.32 -14.28
C ALA A 151 3.31 -5.60 -14.76
N GLY A 152 4.29 -5.75 -13.84
CA GLY A 152 5.69 -6.00 -14.18
C GLY A 152 6.38 -4.84 -14.90
N VAL A 153 5.78 -3.65 -14.88
CA VAL A 153 6.32 -2.44 -15.50
C VAL A 153 7.35 -1.80 -14.56
N PRO A 154 8.64 -1.69 -14.97
CA PRO A 154 9.66 -1.09 -14.13
C PRO A 154 9.26 0.34 -13.78
N THR A 155 9.26 0.66 -12.49
CA THR A 155 8.71 1.92 -11.99
C THR A 155 9.76 2.66 -11.18
N VAL A 156 9.90 3.96 -11.45
CA VAL A 156 10.65 4.89 -10.60
C VAL A 156 9.69 5.95 -10.11
N GLY A 157 9.76 6.27 -8.82
CA GLY A 157 9.07 7.44 -8.30
C GLY A 157 10.05 8.60 -8.22
N PHE A 158 9.58 9.75 -8.67
CA PHE A 158 10.29 11.00 -8.58
C PHE A 158 9.30 12.07 -8.12
N GLY A 159 9.70 12.82 -7.12
CA GLY A 159 8.82 13.79 -6.50
C GLY A 159 9.61 14.91 -5.88
N HIS A 160 8.89 15.98 -5.60
CA HIS A 160 9.38 17.15 -4.92
C HIS A 160 9.11 17.02 -3.41
N SER A 161 9.90 17.71 -2.57
CA SER A 161 9.78 17.65 -1.11
C SER A 161 10.06 16.26 -0.51
N LEU A 162 10.06 16.19 0.82
CA LEU A 162 10.27 14.97 1.58
C LEU A 162 8.94 14.28 1.87
N GLY A 163 8.94 12.94 1.86
CA GLY A 163 7.73 12.16 2.11
C GLY A 163 7.10 12.36 3.49
N GLU A 164 7.87 12.88 4.47
CA GLU A 164 7.37 13.19 5.82
C GLU A 164 6.40 14.38 5.87
N PHE A 165 6.42 15.24 4.85
CA PHE A 165 5.47 16.35 4.71
C PHE A 165 4.17 15.92 4.00
N ALA A 166 4.07 14.67 3.56
CA ALA A 166 2.82 14.13 3.02
C ALA A 166 1.84 13.79 4.16
N HIS A 167 0.56 14.10 3.97
CA HIS A 167 -0.53 13.79 4.92
C HIS A 167 -0.36 14.40 6.32
N VAL A 168 0.30 15.55 6.45
CA VAL A 168 0.35 16.34 7.68
C VAL A 168 -0.45 17.63 7.54
N VAL A 169 -0.93 18.18 8.66
CA VAL A 169 -1.80 19.37 8.68
C VAL A 169 -1.14 20.58 7.99
N GLU A 170 0.16 20.77 8.21
CA GLU A 170 0.96 21.85 7.62
C GLU A 170 1.97 21.30 6.61
N GLY A 171 1.51 20.42 5.71
CA GLY A 171 2.35 19.90 4.64
C GLY A 171 2.73 21.03 3.67
N TYR A 172 4.03 21.16 3.38
CA TYR A 172 4.53 22.19 2.46
C TYR A 172 5.61 21.65 1.51
N ILE A 173 5.93 22.48 0.53
CA ILE A 173 6.98 22.27 -0.44
C ILE A 173 7.75 23.57 -0.64
N GLU A 174 9.07 23.47 -0.74
CA GLU A 174 9.91 24.56 -1.20
C GLU A 174 9.78 24.76 -2.71
N ILE A 175 9.57 26.01 -3.13
CA ILE A 175 9.41 26.38 -4.55
C ILE A 175 10.65 25.93 -5.35
N ASP A 176 11.85 26.11 -4.80
CA ASP A 176 13.09 25.70 -5.46
C ASP A 176 13.14 24.18 -5.71
N GLN A 177 12.60 23.37 -4.79
CA GLN A 177 12.51 21.92 -4.98
C GLN A 177 11.47 21.54 -6.03
N LEU A 178 10.35 22.27 -6.10
CA LEU A 178 9.35 22.09 -7.15
C LEU A 178 9.92 22.41 -8.53
N VAL A 179 10.59 23.56 -8.67
CA VAL A 179 11.20 24.01 -9.94
C VAL A 179 12.32 23.07 -10.35
N ALA A 180 13.19 22.65 -9.42
CA ALA A 180 14.24 21.68 -9.72
C ALA A 180 13.67 20.33 -10.18
N ALA A 181 12.58 19.85 -9.56
CA ALA A 181 11.90 18.64 -9.99
C ALA A 181 11.28 18.80 -11.39
N TRP A 182 10.66 19.94 -11.67
CA TRP A 182 10.09 20.26 -12.98
C TRP A 182 11.16 20.28 -14.08
N ASP A 183 12.21 21.07 -13.91
CA ASP A 183 13.28 21.20 -14.91
C ASP A 183 14.03 19.86 -15.10
N ARG A 184 14.03 18.97 -14.10
CA ARG A 184 14.59 17.63 -14.23
C ARG A 184 13.69 16.69 -15.03
N PHE A 185 12.38 16.77 -14.82
CA PHE A 185 11.41 15.93 -15.53
C PHE A 185 11.20 16.41 -16.97
N PHE A 186 11.23 17.73 -17.17
CA PHE A 186 11.11 18.40 -18.45
C PHE A 186 12.33 19.31 -18.67
N PRO A 187 13.50 18.74 -19.01
CA PRO A 187 14.70 19.53 -19.29
C PRO A 187 14.39 20.61 -20.32
N ARG A 188 14.65 21.88 -19.96
CA ARG A 188 14.53 23.01 -20.88
C ARG A 188 15.64 22.92 -21.92
N GLY A 189 15.33 22.24 -23.02
CA GLY A 189 16.22 21.99 -24.13
C GLY A 189 15.71 20.76 -24.89
N GLU A 190 15.17 21.01 -26.09
CA GLU A 190 14.77 20.01 -27.07
C GLU A 190 13.81 18.92 -26.54
N THR A 191 12.51 19.23 -26.61
CA THR A 191 11.42 18.24 -26.54
C THR A 191 11.48 17.16 -27.64
N SER A 192 12.47 17.20 -28.55
CA SER A 192 12.75 16.17 -29.55
C SER A 192 13.48 14.94 -28.98
N ASP A 193 14.17 15.06 -27.84
CA ASP A 193 15.09 14.00 -27.37
C ASP A 193 14.47 12.96 -26.42
N ILE A 194 13.25 13.17 -25.93
CA ILE A 194 12.57 12.16 -25.09
C ILE A 194 11.87 11.10 -25.94
N GLU A 195 11.35 11.47 -27.12
CA GLU A 195 10.83 10.48 -28.08
C GLU A 195 11.96 9.65 -28.70
N ASP A 196 13.13 10.27 -28.96
CA ASP A 196 14.30 9.60 -29.58
C ASP A 196 15.14 8.72 -28.62
N ARG A 197 14.83 8.67 -27.32
CA ARG A 197 15.53 7.81 -26.34
C ARG A 197 14.78 6.52 -26.00
N TYR A 198 13.62 6.29 -26.61
CA TYR A 198 12.86 5.06 -26.45
C TYR A 198 12.76 4.33 -27.79
N GLU A 199 13.71 3.42 -28.03
CA GLU A 199 13.52 2.37 -29.04
C GLU A 199 12.60 1.28 -28.45
N PRO A 200 11.49 0.93 -29.12
CA PRO A 200 10.66 -0.20 -28.70
C PRO A 200 11.49 -1.47 -28.78
N ASN A 201 11.76 -2.11 -27.63
CA ASN A 201 12.54 -3.33 -27.56
C ASN A 201 11.75 -4.50 -28.21
N ASP A 202 12.23 -4.96 -29.35
CA ASP A 202 11.66 -5.92 -30.29
C ASP A 202 11.84 -7.40 -29.86
N GLY A 203 11.68 -7.68 -28.57
CA GLY A 203 11.32 -9.01 -28.11
C GLY A 203 12.20 -9.66 -27.05
N GLU A 204 13.23 -9.00 -26.50
CA GLU A 204 13.97 -9.55 -25.36
C GLU A 204 14.19 -8.50 -24.24
N GLY A 205 13.30 -8.51 -23.25
CA GLY A 205 13.58 -8.00 -21.90
C GLY A 205 13.57 -6.49 -21.70
N GLY A 206 12.41 -5.82 -21.87
CA GLY A 206 12.21 -4.48 -21.33
C GLY A 206 11.00 -3.76 -21.91
N GLY A 207 9.81 -3.99 -21.33
CA GLY A 207 8.61 -3.23 -21.67
C GLY A 207 8.71 -1.74 -21.29
N PRO A 208 7.78 -0.88 -21.76
CA PRO A 208 7.77 0.55 -21.44
C PRO A 208 7.78 0.77 -19.92
N GLY A 209 8.78 1.48 -19.41
CA GLY A 209 8.86 1.83 -18.00
C GLY A 209 7.87 2.93 -17.64
N SER A 210 7.42 2.98 -16.38
CA SER A 210 6.52 4.04 -15.90
C SER A 210 7.26 4.96 -14.94
N VAL A 211 7.07 6.27 -15.10
CA VAL A 211 7.51 7.26 -14.11
C VAL A 211 6.28 7.73 -13.35
N LEU A 212 6.28 7.54 -12.03
CA LEU A 212 5.22 8.07 -11.20
C LEU A 212 5.52 9.54 -10.89
N VAL A 213 4.68 10.43 -11.44
CA VAL A 213 4.69 11.86 -11.14
C VAL A 213 3.65 12.14 -10.07
N LEU A 214 4.10 12.55 -8.88
CA LEU A 214 3.19 13.14 -7.90
C LEU A 214 2.91 14.58 -8.36
N ARG A 215 1.72 14.82 -8.93
CA ARG A 215 1.27 16.18 -9.26
C ARG A 215 0.89 16.91 -7.97
N GLY A 216 1.64 17.95 -7.61
CA GLY A 216 1.20 18.93 -6.63
C GLY A 216 0.20 19.91 -7.26
N GLY A 217 -0.89 20.20 -6.55
CA GLY A 217 -1.85 21.25 -6.91
C GLY A 217 -3.30 20.76 -7.00
N GLU A 218 -3.94 20.57 -5.84
CA GLU A 218 -5.30 21.01 -5.52
C GLU A 218 -5.58 20.68 -4.04
N THR A 219 -6.13 21.64 -3.30
CA THR A 219 -6.49 21.49 -1.88
C THR A 219 -7.69 20.57 -1.75
N HIS A 220 -7.49 19.43 -1.10
CA HIS A 220 -8.58 18.66 -0.52
C HIS A 220 -8.38 18.63 1.00
N GLU A 221 -9.40 19.07 1.75
CA GLU A 221 -9.52 18.74 3.17
C GLU A 221 -9.57 17.21 3.31
N ALA A 222 -8.42 16.61 3.58
CA ALA A 222 -8.32 15.18 3.82
C ALA A 222 -8.59 14.88 5.29
N ARG A 223 -9.87 14.66 5.63
CA ARG A 223 -10.21 13.77 6.75
C ARG A 223 -9.99 12.34 6.28
N GLY A 224 -8.89 11.71 6.67
CA GLY A 224 -8.74 10.27 6.49
C GLY A 224 -7.30 9.82 6.40
N ILE A 225 -6.93 8.91 7.29
CA ILE A 225 -5.64 8.24 7.29
C ILE A 225 -5.62 7.23 6.13
N THR A 226 -4.67 7.35 5.20
CA THR A 226 -4.50 6.38 4.11
C THR A 226 -3.82 5.11 4.62
N PHE A 227 -4.58 4.22 5.25
CA PHE A 227 -4.17 2.84 5.46
C PHE A 227 -4.60 1.98 4.26
N CYS A 228 -3.68 1.21 3.69
CA CYS A 228 -4.08 0.04 2.90
C CYS A 228 -4.68 -0.97 3.90
N ARG A 229 -6.01 -1.01 4.03
CA ARG A 229 -6.74 -2.04 4.77
C ARG A 229 -6.57 -3.34 4.00
N VAL A 230 -5.64 -4.20 4.40
CA VAL A 230 -5.32 -5.40 3.59
C VAL A 230 -6.12 -6.60 4.09
N ILE A 231 -6.44 -6.63 5.38
CA ILE A 231 -7.03 -7.82 5.99
C ILE A 231 -8.20 -7.42 6.88
N ASP A 232 -9.32 -8.12 6.72
CA ASP A 232 -10.42 -8.14 7.65
C ASP A 232 -10.46 -9.49 8.39
N ALA A 233 -10.55 -9.45 9.71
CA ALA A 233 -10.88 -10.60 10.54
C ALA A 233 -12.29 -10.44 11.09
N PHE A 234 -13.13 -11.44 10.86
CA PHE A 234 -14.55 -11.45 11.23
C PHE A 234 -14.83 -12.57 12.23
N CYS A 235 -15.56 -12.27 13.30
CA CYS A 235 -15.96 -13.26 14.30
C CYS A 235 -17.49 -13.29 14.46
N PRO A 236 -18.20 -14.31 13.92
CA PRO A 236 -19.62 -14.51 14.18
C PRO A 236 -19.88 -15.21 15.53
N ALA A 237 -20.93 -14.84 16.27
CA ALA A 237 -21.29 -15.49 17.53
C ALA A 237 -22.44 -16.51 17.44
N ARG A 238 -23.09 -16.73 16.29
CA ARG A 238 -24.23 -17.68 16.17
C ARG A 238 -24.27 -18.43 14.83
N ASP A 239 -24.84 -19.64 14.85
CA ASP A 239 -24.90 -20.59 13.72
C ASP A 239 -26.06 -20.35 12.74
N ASP A 240 -26.93 -19.38 13.01
CA ASP A 240 -28.27 -19.27 12.40
C ASP A 240 -28.41 -18.20 11.29
N PHE A 241 -27.31 -17.61 10.79
CA PHE A 241 -27.40 -16.61 9.71
C PHE A 241 -26.46 -16.93 8.53
N ARG A 242 -27.07 -17.31 7.40
CA ARG A 242 -26.47 -17.33 6.05
C ARG A 242 -26.53 -15.94 5.42
#